data_AF-C2BIS2-F1
#
_entry.id   AF-C2BIS2-F1
#
_cell.length_a   1.000
_cell.length_b   1.000
_cell.length_c   1.000
_cell.angle_alpha   90.00
_cell.angle_beta   90.00
_cell.angle_gamma   90.00
#
_symmetry.space_group_name_H-M   'P 1'
#
loop_
_entity.id
_entity.type
_entity.pdbx_description
1 polymer ?
#
loop_
_entity_poly.entity_id
_entity_poly.type
_entity_poly.pdbx_seq_one_letter_code
_entity_poly.pdbx_strand_id
1 'polypeptide(L)'
;MSKCRSPPFFIFKKEFEKEKEDKMSKEKYIYVDGKKIYVSDEIYREYKKLKNREEYLSRLDRKYRDLYFTSENDAIENIVDKSVNVEKIIETKLRIGDLYKALDNLNEEERKIIDALYFEEKTIRDLAKEKDVSSKKIFTSRNKILQKLKKLLDVEG
;
A
#
# COMPACT_ATOMS: atom_id res chain seq x y z
N MET A 1 0.90 4.82 -73.06
CA MET A 1 -0.44 5.39 -73.31
C MET A 1 -1.42 4.37 -72.77
N SER A 2 -2.20 4.63 -71.71
CA SER A 2 -3.32 5.57 -71.68
C SER A 2 -3.34 6.36 -70.36
N LYS A 3 -3.36 7.69 -70.43
CA LYS A 3 -3.59 8.56 -69.28
C LYS A 3 -5.05 8.40 -68.88
N CYS A 4 -5.34 7.63 -67.83
CA CYS A 4 -6.66 7.62 -67.22
C CYS A 4 -6.85 8.98 -66.54
N ARG A 5 -7.66 9.85 -67.16
CA ARG A 5 -8.08 11.11 -66.57
C ARG A 5 -8.89 10.78 -65.34
N SER A 6 -8.46 11.25 -64.17
CA SER A 6 -9.28 11.24 -62.96
C SER A 6 -10.64 11.86 -63.29
N PRO A 7 -11.75 11.25 -62.85
CA PRO A 7 -13.07 11.85 -63.02
C PRO A 7 -13.03 13.29 -62.46
N PRO A 8 -13.68 14.26 -63.13
CA PRO A 8 -13.63 15.64 -62.69
C PRO A 8 -14.10 15.73 -61.23
N PHE A 9 -13.29 16.42 -60.40
CA PHE A 9 -13.48 16.64 -58.95
C PHE A 9 -14.90 17.10 -58.56
N PHE A 10 -15.63 17.65 -59.54
CA PHE A 10 -17.03 18.06 -59.41
C PHE A 10 -18.00 16.90 -59.14
N ILE A 11 -17.77 15.69 -59.65
CA ILE A 11 -18.70 14.55 -59.45
C ILE A 11 -18.59 14.05 -58.00
N PHE A 12 -17.36 13.89 -57.50
CA PHE A 12 -17.09 13.44 -56.13
C PHE A 12 -17.61 14.41 -55.07
N LYS A 13 -17.50 15.73 -55.32
CA LYS A 13 -18.03 16.74 -54.40
C LYS A 13 -19.56 16.72 -54.37
N LYS A 14 -20.21 16.49 -55.53
CA LYS A 14 -21.67 16.40 -55.64
C LYS A 14 -22.22 15.13 -55.00
N GLU A 15 -21.48 14.01 -55.04
CA GLU A 15 -21.81 12.77 -54.33
C GLU A 15 -21.62 12.92 -52.81
N PHE A 16 -20.54 13.56 -52.36
CA PHE A 16 -20.33 13.87 -50.93
C PHE A 16 -21.34 14.88 -50.36
N GLU A 17 -21.76 15.84 -51.18
CA GLU A 17 -22.81 16.81 -50.83
C GLU A 17 -24.20 16.16 -50.86
N LYS A 18 -24.51 15.28 -51.85
CA LYS A 18 -25.73 14.45 -51.84
C LYS A 18 -25.79 13.49 -50.65
N GLU A 19 -24.68 12.84 -50.29
CA GLU A 19 -24.61 11.97 -49.12
C GLU A 19 -24.72 12.76 -47.79
N LYS A 20 -24.29 14.03 -47.77
CA LYS A 20 -24.52 14.94 -46.65
C LYS A 20 -25.96 15.43 -46.59
N GLU A 21 -26.60 15.69 -47.72
CA GLU A 21 -28.04 16.03 -47.83
C GLU A 21 -28.92 14.84 -47.43
N ASP A 22 -28.61 13.62 -47.89
CA ASP A 22 -29.30 12.38 -47.51
C ASP A 22 -29.02 11.95 -46.05
N LYS A 23 -27.93 12.44 -45.44
CA LYS A 23 -27.66 12.29 -44.00
C LYS A 23 -28.26 13.40 -43.13
N MET A 24 -28.64 14.54 -43.71
CA MET A 24 -29.36 15.62 -43.02
C MET A 24 -30.86 15.33 -42.89
N SER A 25 -31.41 14.41 -43.69
CA SER A 25 -32.85 14.13 -43.78
C SER A 25 -33.34 12.96 -42.91
N LYS A 26 -32.50 12.44 -42.00
CA LYS A 26 -32.95 11.45 -41.00
C LYS A 26 -33.04 12.13 -39.65
N GLU A 27 -34.27 12.42 -39.23
CA GLU A 27 -34.58 12.98 -37.92
C GLU A 27 -33.89 12.16 -36.83
N LYS A 28 -32.94 12.78 -36.12
CA LYS A 28 -32.20 12.14 -35.03
C LYS A 28 -33.02 12.21 -33.76
N TYR A 29 -32.92 11.19 -32.93
CA TYR A 29 -33.71 11.09 -31.71
C TYR A 29 -32.90 10.53 -30.55
N ILE A 30 -33.30 10.89 -29.35
CA ILE A 30 -32.82 10.34 -28.09
C ILE A 30 -34.00 9.80 -27.28
N TYR A 31 -33.70 8.97 -26.28
CA TYR A 31 -34.69 8.50 -25.32
C TYR A 31 -34.51 9.23 -24.00
N VAL A 32 -35.58 9.85 -23.51
CA VAL A 32 -35.67 10.46 -22.18
C VAL A 32 -36.89 9.85 -21.51
N ASP A 33 -36.70 9.23 -20.34
CA ASP A 33 -37.76 8.53 -19.59
C ASP A 33 -38.58 7.54 -20.44
N GLY A 34 -37.90 6.82 -21.33
CA GLY A 34 -38.52 5.83 -22.24
C GLY A 34 -39.28 6.43 -23.42
N LYS A 35 -39.35 7.76 -23.56
CA LYS A 35 -40.01 8.43 -24.69
C LYS A 35 -39.00 8.86 -25.75
N LYS A 36 -39.37 8.66 -27.02
CA LYS A 36 -38.57 9.05 -28.19
C LYS A 36 -38.76 10.55 -28.46
N ILE A 37 -37.67 11.31 -28.39
CA ILE A 37 -37.66 12.76 -28.63
C ILE A 37 -36.72 13.06 -29.79
N TYR A 38 -37.23 13.74 -30.82
CA TYR A 38 -36.42 14.19 -31.94
C TYR A 38 -35.62 15.44 -31.57
N VAL A 39 -34.34 15.45 -31.92
CA VAL A 39 -33.38 16.47 -31.47
C VAL A 39 -32.50 16.93 -32.63
N SER A 40 -31.93 18.13 -32.46
CA SER A 40 -30.94 18.64 -33.39
C SER A 40 -29.67 17.79 -33.40
N ASP A 41 -28.92 17.90 -34.49
CA ASP A 41 -27.64 17.23 -34.69
C ASP A 41 -26.63 17.47 -33.56
N GLU A 42 -26.62 18.69 -33.02
CA GLU A 42 -25.74 19.11 -31.94
C GLU A 42 -26.07 18.38 -30.63
N ILE A 43 -27.35 18.38 -30.25
CA ILE A 43 -27.85 17.71 -29.04
C ILE A 43 -27.60 16.20 -29.13
N TYR A 44 -27.84 15.60 -30.31
CA TYR A 44 -27.59 14.18 -30.53
C TYR A 44 -26.11 13.81 -30.35
N ARG A 45 -25.19 14.66 -30.85
CA ARG A 45 -23.74 14.43 -30.72
C ARG A 45 -23.30 14.47 -29.26
N GLU A 46 -23.73 15.47 -28.51
CA GLU A 46 -23.39 15.59 -27.08
C GLU A 46 -23.96 14.43 -26.26
N TYR A 47 -25.22 14.08 -26.47
CA TYR A 47 -25.83 12.89 -25.85
C TYR A 47 -25.01 11.62 -26.13
N LYS A 48 -24.60 11.41 -27.39
CA LYS A 48 -23.87 10.21 -27.78
C LYS A 48 -22.46 10.17 -27.16
N LYS A 49 -21.78 11.32 -27.03
CA LYS A 49 -20.49 11.42 -26.34
C LYS A 49 -20.61 11.01 -24.87
N LEU A 50 -21.60 11.56 -24.17
CA LEU A 50 -21.85 11.25 -22.75
C LEU A 50 -22.16 9.76 -22.56
N LYS A 51 -23.08 9.22 -23.36
CA LYS A 51 -23.46 7.80 -23.30
C LYS A 51 -22.27 6.87 -23.55
N ASN A 52 -21.45 7.18 -24.54
CA ASN A 52 -20.25 6.39 -24.83
C ASN A 52 -19.22 6.46 -23.67
N ARG A 53 -19.08 7.62 -23.02
CA ARG A 53 -18.20 7.79 -21.85
C ARG A 53 -18.69 6.97 -20.66
N GLU A 54 -19.99 6.99 -20.40
CA GLU A 54 -20.63 6.18 -19.35
C GLU A 54 -20.46 4.68 -19.61
N GLU A 55 -20.71 4.23 -20.84
CA GLU A 55 -20.48 2.83 -21.24
C GLU A 55 -19.01 2.43 -21.12
N TYR A 56 -18.07 3.33 -21.44
CA TYR A 56 -16.63 3.10 -21.26
C TYR A 56 -16.26 2.95 -19.78
N LEU A 57 -16.73 3.86 -18.92
CA LEU A 57 -16.53 3.76 -17.47
C LEU A 57 -17.16 2.48 -16.92
N SER A 58 -18.37 2.11 -17.34
CA SER A 58 -19.01 0.85 -16.94
C SER A 58 -18.21 -0.39 -17.35
N ARG A 59 -17.55 -0.37 -18.53
CA ARG A 59 -16.64 -1.44 -18.95
C ARG A 59 -15.37 -1.48 -18.11
N LEU A 60 -14.79 -0.32 -17.77
CA LEU A 60 -13.66 -0.24 -16.87
C LEU A 60 -14.05 -0.78 -15.49
N ASP A 61 -15.15 -0.31 -14.93
CA ASP A 61 -15.67 -0.77 -13.65
C ASP A 61 -15.88 -2.28 -13.66
N ARG A 62 -16.49 -2.85 -14.71
CA ARG A 62 -16.66 -4.31 -14.82
C ARG A 62 -15.33 -5.07 -14.97
N LYS A 63 -14.36 -4.50 -15.68
CA LYS A 63 -13.06 -5.13 -15.93
C LYS A 63 -12.13 -5.07 -14.72
N TYR A 64 -12.22 -4.00 -13.94
CA TYR A 64 -11.35 -3.72 -12.80
C TYR A 64 -12.11 -3.80 -11.46
N ARG A 65 -13.28 -4.47 -11.45
CA ARG A 65 -14.20 -4.63 -10.31
C ARG A 65 -13.69 -5.53 -9.17
N ASP A 66 -12.38 -5.67 -9.02
CA ASP A 66 -11.77 -6.38 -7.90
C ASP A 66 -11.38 -5.42 -6.75
N LEU A 67 -11.78 -4.15 -6.83
CA LEU A 67 -11.58 -3.16 -5.75
C LEU A 67 -12.93 -2.64 -5.25
N TYR A 68 -13.73 -3.54 -4.68
CA TYR A 68 -14.79 -3.14 -3.77
C TYR A 68 -14.24 -3.06 -2.35
N PHE A 69 -14.01 -1.84 -1.86
CA PHE A 69 -13.89 -1.53 -0.43
C PHE A 69 -15.26 -1.52 0.29
N THR A 70 -16.30 -2.06 -0.33
CA THR A 70 -17.68 -2.06 0.20
C THR A 70 -18.38 -3.39 -0.04
N SER A 71 -17.64 -4.50 -0.11
CA SER A 71 -18.28 -5.80 0.01
C SER A 71 -18.37 -6.12 1.50
N GLU A 72 -19.54 -6.56 1.96
CA GLU A 72 -19.82 -6.95 3.35
C GLU A 72 -18.95 -8.15 3.85
N ASN A 73 -17.93 -8.54 3.08
CA ASN A 73 -16.96 -9.59 3.35
C ASN A 73 -15.51 -9.05 3.42
N ASP A 74 -15.33 -7.81 3.89
CA ASP A 74 -14.02 -7.32 4.37
C ASP A 74 -13.69 -7.97 5.72
N ALA A 75 -13.67 -9.31 5.74
CA ALA A 75 -13.17 -10.05 6.89
C ALA A 75 -11.72 -9.60 7.12
N ILE A 76 -11.40 -9.21 8.35
CA ILE A 76 -10.07 -8.77 8.78
C ILE A 76 -8.98 -9.76 8.29
N GLU A 77 -9.32 -11.05 8.19
CA GLU A 77 -8.48 -12.13 7.66
C GLU A 77 -7.94 -11.89 6.23
N ASN A 78 -8.65 -11.14 5.39
CA ASN A 78 -8.21 -10.78 4.03
C ASN A 78 -7.26 -9.56 4.00
N ILE A 79 -7.22 -8.77 5.08
CA ILE A 79 -6.37 -7.58 5.24
C ILE A 79 -5.10 -7.91 6.05
N VAL A 80 -5.16 -8.92 6.92
CA VAL A 80 -4.04 -9.30 7.79
C VAL A 80 -2.84 -9.72 6.95
N ASP A 81 -1.73 -9.01 7.16
CA ASP A 81 -0.44 -9.35 6.59
C ASP A 81 0.08 -10.65 7.21
N LYS A 82 -0.11 -11.76 6.50
CA LYS A 82 0.35 -13.10 6.90
C LYS A 82 1.88 -13.20 7.00
N SER A 83 2.63 -12.21 6.51
CA SER A 83 4.08 -12.16 6.73
C SER A 83 4.45 -11.78 8.16
N VAL A 84 3.54 -11.12 8.89
CA VAL A 84 3.75 -10.67 10.26
C VAL A 84 3.12 -11.67 11.23
N ASN A 85 3.96 -12.39 11.96
CA ASN A 85 3.53 -13.29 13.02
C ASN A 85 3.28 -12.49 14.31
N VAL A 86 2.01 -12.25 14.63
CA VAL A 86 1.59 -11.45 15.78
C VAL A 86 1.96 -12.12 17.11
N GLU A 87 1.81 -13.44 17.18
CA GLU A 87 2.15 -14.24 18.36
C GLU A 87 3.63 -14.07 18.73
N LYS A 88 4.52 -14.15 17.75
CA LYS A 88 5.97 -13.96 17.95
C LYS A 88 6.30 -12.54 18.41
N ILE A 89 5.58 -11.52 17.93
CA ILE A 89 5.75 -10.15 18.39
C ILE A 89 5.35 -10.03 19.87
N ILE A 90 4.21 -10.62 20.24
CA ILE A 90 3.73 -10.61 21.62
C ILE A 90 4.70 -11.37 22.53
N GLU A 91 5.13 -12.57 22.13
CA GLU A 91 6.14 -13.37 22.84
C GLU A 91 7.44 -12.57 23.06
N THR A 92 7.91 -11.86 22.03
CA THR A 92 9.12 -11.01 22.12
C THR A 92 8.90 -9.85 23.08
N LYS A 93 7.75 -9.17 23.03
CA LYS A 93 7.43 -8.07 23.94
C LYS A 93 7.38 -8.53 25.39
N LEU A 94 6.81 -9.70 25.66
CA LEU A 94 6.77 -10.31 26.99
C LEU A 94 8.19 -10.61 27.49
N ARG A 95 9.01 -11.29 26.67
CA ARG A 95 10.43 -11.55 27.01
C ARG A 95 11.24 -10.29 27.31
N ILE A 96 11.02 -9.22 26.54
CA ILE A 96 11.65 -7.92 26.81
C ILE A 96 11.19 -7.38 28.17
N GLY A 97 9.89 -7.48 28.47
CA GLY A 97 9.34 -7.08 29.77
C GLY A 97 9.98 -7.83 30.93
N ASP A 98 10.12 -9.15 30.83
CA ASP A 98 10.73 -9.98 31.88
C ASP A 98 12.23 -9.68 32.04
N LEU A 99 12.93 -9.39 30.94
CA LEU A 99 14.30 -8.89 31.00
C LEU A 99 14.41 -7.57 31.79
N TYR A 100 13.51 -6.61 31.56
CA TYR A 100 13.53 -5.35 32.30
C TYR A 100 13.24 -5.56 33.79
N LYS A 101 12.27 -6.42 34.15
CA LYS A 101 12.04 -6.80 35.55
C LYS A 101 13.28 -7.43 36.17
N ALA A 102 13.99 -8.29 35.44
CA ALA A 102 15.23 -8.90 35.92
C ALA A 102 16.34 -7.85 36.12
N LEU A 103 16.44 -6.86 35.23
CA LEU A 103 17.38 -5.74 35.33
C LEU A 103 17.08 -4.82 36.52
N ASP A 104 15.81 -4.68 36.91
CA ASP A 104 15.41 -3.86 38.06
C ASP A 104 15.74 -4.53 39.41
N ASN A 105 16.01 -5.83 39.42
CA ASN A 105 16.52 -6.58 40.57
C ASN A 105 18.05 -6.49 40.75
N LEU A 106 18.74 -5.79 39.85
CA LEU A 106 20.18 -5.51 39.97
C LEU A 106 20.42 -4.33 40.90
N ASN A 107 21.54 -4.37 41.62
CA ASN A 107 21.98 -3.21 42.40
C ASN A 107 22.46 -2.08 41.46
N GLU A 108 22.51 -0.84 41.94
CA GLU A 108 22.92 0.31 41.11
C GLU A 108 24.30 0.13 40.47
N GLU A 109 25.27 -0.42 41.20
CA GLU A 109 26.61 -0.69 40.66
C GLU A 109 26.59 -1.77 39.58
N GLU A 110 25.78 -2.80 39.76
CA GLU A 110 25.61 -3.90 38.80
C GLU A 110 24.95 -3.36 37.53
N ARG A 111 23.90 -2.54 37.69
CA ARG A 111 23.17 -1.90 36.60
C ARG A 111 24.09 -1.00 35.78
N LYS A 112 24.89 -0.16 36.42
CA LYS A 112 25.91 0.68 35.75
C LYS A 112 26.92 -0.12 34.92
N ILE A 113 27.30 -1.32 35.36
CA ILE A 113 28.21 -2.19 34.58
C ILE A 113 27.50 -2.72 33.33
N ILE A 114 26.24 -3.13 33.44
CA ILE A 114 25.46 -3.62 32.30
C ILE A 114 25.16 -2.48 31.32
N ASP A 115 24.72 -1.32 31.81
CA ASP A 115 24.41 -0.14 31.00
C ASP A 115 25.64 0.29 30.20
N ALA A 116 26.80 0.43 30.85
CA ALA A 116 28.05 0.77 30.18
C ALA A 116 28.45 -0.24 29.08
N LEU A 117 28.34 -1.55 29.36
CA LEU A 117 28.84 -2.57 28.45
C LEU A 117 27.90 -2.89 27.28
N TYR A 118 26.58 -2.78 27.48
CA TYR A 118 25.57 -3.26 26.52
C TYR A 118 24.70 -2.16 25.93
N PHE A 119 24.55 -1.02 26.60
CA PHE A 119 23.74 0.11 26.11
C PHE A 119 24.60 1.28 25.63
N GLU A 120 25.71 1.55 26.31
CA GLU A 120 26.69 2.59 25.92
C GLU A 120 27.84 2.05 25.05
N GLU A 121 27.88 0.73 24.79
CA GLU A 121 28.90 0.05 23.98
C GLU A 121 30.35 0.27 24.44
N LYS A 122 30.57 0.59 25.73
CA LYS A 122 31.92 0.73 26.28
C LYS A 122 32.63 -0.61 26.35
N THR A 123 33.94 -0.62 26.11
CA THR A 123 34.73 -1.83 26.32
C THR A 123 35.00 -2.07 27.81
N ILE A 124 35.30 -3.32 28.17
CA ILE A 124 35.72 -3.69 29.54
C ILE A 124 36.95 -2.88 29.98
N ARG A 125 37.85 -2.55 29.05
CA ARG A 125 39.06 -1.79 29.36
C ARG A 125 38.75 -0.33 29.65
N ASP A 126 37.82 0.26 28.92
CA ASP A 126 37.42 1.67 29.12
C ASP A 126 36.69 1.82 30.45
N LEU A 127 35.73 0.93 30.73
CA LEU A 127 35.02 0.92 32.02
C LEU A 127 35.98 0.67 33.20
N ALA A 128 37.00 -0.17 33.01
CA ALA A 128 38.01 -0.44 34.02
C ALA A 128 38.89 0.80 34.32
N LYS A 129 39.25 1.56 33.28
CA LYS A 129 39.97 2.84 33.44
C LYS A 129 39.11 3.89 34.14
N GLU A 130 37.84 4.01 33.75
CA GLU A 130 36.89 4.96 34.33
C GLU A 130 36.68 4.72 35.84
N LYS A 131 36.61 3.45 36.24
CA LYS A 131 36.42 3.05 37.65
C LYS A 131 37.72 2.83 38.44
N ASP A 132 38.88 3.06 37.83
CA ASP A 132 40.21 2.79 38.41
C ASP A 132 40.34 1.37 39.01
N VAL A 133 39.93 0.36 38.22
CA VAL A 133 39.99 -1.06 38.62
C VAL A 133 40.63 -1.91 37.54
N SER A 134 41.11 -3.10 37.93
CA SER A 134 41.59 -4.08 36.95
C SER A 134 40.46 -4.54 36.02
N SER A 135 40.74 -4.66 34.72
CA SER A 135 39.80 -5.24 33.74
C SER A 135 39.30 -6.63 34.13
N LYS A 136 40.09 -7.42 34.85
CA LYS A 136 39.69 -8.74 35.36
C LYS A 136 38.54 -8.64 36.38
N LYS A 137 38.53 -7.59 37.20
CA LYS A 137 37.47 -7.32 38.20
C LYS A 137 36.15 -7.01 37.50
N ILE A 138 36.17 -6.16 36.46
CA ILE A 138 34.99 -5.86 35.63
C ILE A 138 34.47 -7.13 34.95
N PHE A 139 35.34 -7.91 34.30
CA PHE A 139 34.96 -9.17 33.64
C PHE A 139 34.28 -10.14 34.61
N THR A 140 34.86 -10.33 35.79
CA THR A 140 34.32 -11.22 36.82
C THR A 140 32.96 -10.73 37.33
N SER A 141 32.83 -9.42 37.54
CA SER A 141 31.58 -8.79 37.99
C SER A 141 30.47 -8.94 36.94
N ARG A 142 30.76 -8.64 35.67
CA ARG A 142 29.84 -8.87 34.54
C ARG A 142 29.35 -10.32 34.51
N ASN A 143 30.25 -11.29 34.63
CA ASN A 143 29.85 -12.71 34.60
C ASN A 143 28.91 -13.08 35.75
N LYS A 144 29.15 -12.56 36.97
CA LYS A 144 28.25 -12.77 38.11
C LYS A 144 26.88 -12.14 37.87
N ILE A 145 26.84 -10.93 37.31
CA ILE A 145 25.59 -10.23 36.98
C ILE A 145 24.80 -11.02 35.93
N LEU A 146 25.45 -11.48 34.86
CA LEU A 146 24.82 -12.32 33.84
C LEU A 146 24.29 -13.64 34.40
N GLN A 147 25.02 -14.28 35.33
CA GLN A 147 24.52 -15.46 36.03
C GLN A 147 23.30 -15.16 36.89
N LYS A 148 23.26 -14.00 37.56
CA LYS A 148 22.11 -13.55 38.35
C LYS A 148 20.89 -13.33 37.45
N LEU A 149 21.06 -12.59 36.35
CA LEU A 149 20.00 -12.35 35.37
C LEU A 149 19.49 -13.65 34.75
N LYS A 150 20.39 -14.57 34.39
CA LYS A 150 20.01 -15.89 33.88
C LYS A 150 19.11 -16.64 34.87
N LYS A 151 19.47 -16.66 36.15
CA LYS A 151 18.65 -17.32 37.17
C LYS A 151 17.27 -16.67 37.35
N LEU A 152 17.15 -15.36 37.17
CA LEU A 152 15.87 -14.67 37.25
C LEU A 152 14.96 -15.02 36.05
N LEU A 153 15.55 -15.14 34.86
CA LEU A 153 14.82 -15.43 33.63
C LEU A 153 14.47 -16.92 33.47
N ASP A 154 15.33 -17.82 33.95
CA ASP A 154 15.09 -19.27 33.91
C ASP A 154 13.98 -19.70 34.90
N VAL A 155 13.60 -18.86 35.87
CA VAL A 155 12.56 -19.16 36.88
C VAL A 155 11.14 -18.86 36.35
N GLU A 156 11.01 -18.02 35.32
CA GLU A 156 9.72 -17.66 34.70
C GLU A 156 9.47 -18.40 33.37
N GLY A 157 10.36 -19.32 32.97
CA GLY A 157 10.33 -20.07 31.72
C GLY A 157 9.82 -21.50 31.81
#